data_AF-A0A972E1D0-F1
#
_entry.id   AF-A0A972E1D0-F1
#
_cell.length_a   1.000
_cell.length_b   1.000
_cell.length_c   1.000
_cell.angle_alpha   90.00
_cell.angle_beta   90.00
_cell.angle_gamma   90.00
#
_symmetry.space_group_name_H-M   'P 1'
#
loop_
_entity.id
_entity.type
_entity.pdbx_description
1 polymer ?
#
loop_
_entity_poly.entity_id
_entity_poly.type
_entity_poly.pdbx_seq_one_letter_code
_entity_poly.pdbx_strand_id
1 'polypeptide(L)'
;MSVESSNSKRLIALTGGNLRNHHLYITGYHDFFPEECFGASSAQKGTGQQLTLIVDGLAEPVQTDIARSSGNGSPRSFFRKRAWIARFFQHHDLHEGSIVAIERLDRFRYKVYPSGGRSIGCSNCERTEAIAANGAGEGKSGFGDTAFIKNRNEPLHRWVPWIAGFSGAFVEEVFRNAVCGDPSSVTVLDPFAGVGTTLVEGLMRGCNVVGFDINPYAVLASDLKVSCIRHSVKPLTEVVSRLESLAHGGPDRERQPESKPPSGFKSRVPFFSPTVERDVLLLQDFISEQKNAFVKKALKLALGAVMVGFSNYSYEPSLSTRAAAGRPLVEHADVFGVFRDKLREIEADVRFFQRHMKSFRHRPQAKVYECSYLQGADVLPAASIDVLVTSPPYLNNYHYVRNTRPQLHWLGLTEGNGQLKQLEDDNFGCFWQTVRSGPPIELSFDLPELRDVLDAVRSRHPEKGVYGGAGWANYAAKYFNDCHRFFEVTRRVMKADGLVVVVIGNNIVQGIHIETDRFLAEIAGLHGFALQEMHRVRKKRTGSSIVDSSVRAGVMTQRVELHETAVELRAPG
;
A
#
# COMPACT_ATOMS: atom_id res chain seq x y z
N MET A 1 -8.90 -4.62 -35.54
CA MET A 1 -8.97 -3.22 -35.09
C MET A 1 -9.99 -3.13 -33.97
N SER A 2 -9.57 -3.31 -32.72
CA SER A 2 -10.39 -3.08 -31.52
C SER A 2 -9.54 -3.31 -30.26
N VAL A 3 -8.59 -2.40 -30.03
CA VAL A 3 -7.89 -2.21 -28.75
C VAL A 3 -8.23 -0.79 -28.34
N GLU A 4 -9.17 -0.54 -27.42
CA GLU A 4 -9.34 0.86 -26.94
C GLU A 4 -10.07 1.12 -25.61
N SER A 5 -10.68 0.15 -24.92
CA SER A 5 -11.57 0.54 -23.80
C SER A 5 -10.91 0.86 -22.44
N SER A 6 -9.66 0.46 -22.16
CA SER A 6 -8.97 0.90 -20.92
C SER A 6 -8.25 2.26 -21.05
N ASN A 7 -8.07 2.73 -22.28
CA ASN A 7 -7.45 4.02 -22.57
C ASN A 7 -8.48 5.13 -22.85
N SER A 8 -9.76 4.87 -22.54
CA SER A 8 -10.85 5.79 -22.82
C SER A 8 -11.33 6.57 -21.59
N LYS A 9 -10.81 6.38 -20.37
CA LYS A 9 -11.32 7.10 -19.20
C LYS A 9 -10.23 7.51 -18.19
N ARG A 10 -10.41 8.66 -17.54
CA ARG A 10 -9.60 9.17 -16.43
C ARG A 10 -10.52 9.64 -15.31
N LEU A 11 -10.14 9.34 -14.06
CA LEU A 11 -10.88 9.73 -12.86
C LEU A 11 -10.07 10.77 -12.08
N ILE A 12 -10.73 11.85 -11.69
CA ILE A 12 -10.13 12.98 -10.99
C ILE A 12 -10.87 13.18 -9.69
N ALA A 13 -10.19 12.95 -8.57
CA ALA A 13 -10.71 13.30 -7.25
C ALA A 13 -10.58 14.81 -7.03
N LEU A 14 -11.68 15.47 -6.65
CA LEU A 14 -11.69 16.89 -6.35
C LEU A 14 -11.09 17.15 -4.98
N THR A 15 -10.14 18.08 -4.91
CA THR A 15 -9.61 18.64 -3.66
C THR A 15 -10.29 19.96 -3.34
N GLY A 16 -10.12 20.48 -2.12
CA GLY A 16 -10.58 21.83 -1.79
C GLY A 16 -9.98 22.91 -2.70
N GLY A 17 -8.78 22.67 -3.26
CA GLY A 17 -8.16 23.56 -4.24
C GLY A 17 -8.88 23.58 -5.59
N ASN A 18 -9.44 22.45 -6.03
CA ASN A 18 -10.26 22.38 -7.25
C ASN A 18 -11.50 23.26 -7.13
N LEU A 19 -12.21 23.14 -6.00
CA LEU A 19 -13.45 23.84 -5.74
C LEU A 19 -13.24 25.35 -5.62
N ARG A 20 -12.24 25.78 -4.82
CA ARG A 20 -11.94 27.21 -4.62
C ARG A 20 -11.51 27.93 -5.90
N ASN A 21 -10.76 27.25 -6.77
CA ASN A 21 -10.22 27.86 -7.99
C ASN A 21 -11.12 27.63 -9.23
N HIS A 22 -12.20 26.85 -9.08
CA HIS A 22 -13.02 26.35 -10.18
C HIS A 22 -12.18 25.68 -11.29
N HIS A 23 -11.23 24.84 -10.87
CA HIS A 23 -10.31 24.13 -11.77
C HIS A 23 -10.55 22.63 -11.68
N LEU A 24 -10.59 21.97 -12.83
CA LEU A 24 -10.44 20.53 -12.95
C LEU A 24 -8.98 20.25 -13.30
N TYR A 25 -8.19 19.86 -12.30
CA TYR A 25 -6.76 19.61 -12.49
C TYR A 25 -6.54 18.27 -13.18
N ILE A 26 -5.95 18.31 -14.38
CA ILE A 26 -5.57 17.14 -15.20
C ILE A 26 -4.08 16.80 -15.07
N THR A 27 -3.43 17.23 -13.97
CA THR A 27 -2.02 16.94 -13.70
C THR A 27 -1.76 15.43 -13.74
N GLY A 28 -0.79 14.99 -14.55
CA GLY A 28 -0.46 13.57 -14.68
C GLY A 28 -1.34 12.80 -15.68
N TYR A 29 -2.26 13.49 -16.37
CA TYR A 29 -3.13 12.92 -17.41
C TYR A 29 -2.92 13.59 -18.77
N HIS A 30 -1.77 14.24 -19.00
CA HIS A 30 -1.48 14.92 -20.26
C HIS A 30 -1.36 13.95 -21.44
N ASP A 31 -0.90 12.73 -21.18
CA ASP A 31 -0.86 11.60 -22.13
C ASP A 31 -2.25 11.18 -22.64
N PHE A 32 -3.30 11.56 -21.91
CA PHE A 32 -4.70 11.28 -22.26
C PHE A 32 -5.27 12.25 -23.29
N PHE A 33 -4.54 13.27 -23.72
CA PHE A 33 -5.00 14.20 -24.75
C PHE A 33 -4.02 14.18 -25.94
N PRO A 34 -4.50 14.38 -27.19
CA PRO A 34 -3.61 14.43 -28.36
C PRO A 34 -2.64 15.60 -28.24
N GLU A 35 -1.40 15.41 -28.70
CA GLU A 35 -0.36 16.44 -28.61
C GLU A 35 -0.77 17.76 -29.30
N GLU A 36 -1.61 17.66 -30.35
CA GLU A 36 -2.10 18.80 -31.12
C GLU A 36 -3.01 19.73 -30.31
N CYS A 37 -3.61 19.26 -29.21
CA CYS A 37 -4.46 20.10 -28.37
C CYS A 37 -3.65 21.03 -27.44
N PHE A 38 -2.33 20.88 -27.37
CA PHE A 38 -1.49 21.74 -26.55
C PHE A 38 -1.13 23.03 -27.30
N GLY A 39 -1.75 24.14 -26.89
CA GLY A 39 -1.57 25.47 -27.49
C GLY A 39 -0.49 26.33 -26.84
N ALA A 40 -0.25 27.51 -27.40
CA ALA A 40 0.68 28.49 -26.84
C ALA A 40 0.19 29.04 -25.48
N SER A 41 1.07 29.76 -24.77
CA SER A 41 0.83 30.17 -23.38
C SER A 41 -0.35 31.13 -23.17
N SER A 42 -0.82 31.80 -24.23
CA SER A 42 -2.02 32.65 -24.24
C SER A 42 -2.78 32.46 -25.55
N ALA A 43 -4.09 32.79 -25.58
CA ALA A 43 -4.92 32.50 -26.76
C ALA A 43 -4.49 33.37 -27.96
N GLN A 44 -4.05 34.60 -27.68
CA GLN A 44 -3.49 35.53 -28.66
C GLN A 44 -2.24 35.01 -29.37
N LYS A 45 -1.46 34.16 -28.70
CA LYS A 45 -0.23 33.55 -29.26
C LYS A 45 -0.49 32.26 -30.04
N GLY A 46 -1.74 31.82 -30.12
CA GLY A 46 -2.15 30.58 -30.78
C GLY A 46 -2.77 29.57 -29.82
N THR A 47 -3.91 29.03 -30.21
CA THR A 47 -4.56 27.91 -29.51
C THR A 47 -4.13 26.59 -30.13
N GLY A 48 -4.15 25.52 -29.33
CA GLY A 48 -4.06 24.16 -29.86
C GLY A 48 -5.33 23.77 -30.60
N GLN A 49 -5.32 22.60 -31.22
CA GLN A 49 -6.52 21.99 -31.78
C GLN A 49 -7.59 21.84 -30.70
N GLN A 50 -8.81 22.27 -31.00
CA GLN A 50 -9.89 22.30 -30.01
C GLN A 50 -10.37 20.87 -29.68
N LEU A 51 -10.46 20.62 -28.38
CA LEU A 51 -11.19 19.52 -27.78
C LEU A 51 -12.65 19.94 -27.63
N THR A 52 -13.56 19.01 -27.93
CA THR A 52 -14.98 19.14 -27.61
C THR A 52 -15.27 18.35 -26.33
N LEU A 53 -15.68 19.05 -25.27
CA LEU A 53 -16.10 18.43 -24.02
C LEU A 53 -17.63 18.39 -23.94
N ILE A 54 -18.20 17.19 -23.90
CA ILE A 54 -19.61 16.95 -23.59
C ILE A 54 -19.72 16.85 -22.08
N VAL A 55 -20.12 17.94 -21.44
CA VAL A 55 -20.18 18.05 -19.97
C VAL A 55 -21.60 17.75 -19.52
N ASP A 56 -21.75 16.74 -18.66
CA ASP A 56 -23.02 16.37 -18.07
C ASP A 56 -23.64 17.55 -17.30
N GLY A 57 -24.93 17.82 -17.50
CA GLY A 57 -25.62 18.98 -16.94
C GLY A 57 -25.45 20.31 -17.69
N LEU A 58 -24.72 20.35 -18.81
CA LEU A 58 -24.64 21.52 -19.71
C LEU A 58 -25.32 21.23 -21.05
N ALA A 59 -26.09 22.20 -21.55
CA ALA A 59 -26.86 22.05 -22.80
C ALA A 59 -25.96 22.02 -24.05
N GLU A 60 -24.86 22.76 -24.05
CA GLU A 60 -23.96 22.90 -25.20
C GLU A 60 -22.55 22.34 -24.89
N PRO A 61 -21.91 21.63 -25.83
CA PRO A 61 -20.54 21.17 -25.67
C PRO A 61 -19.53 22.33 -25.52
N VAL A 62 -18.50 22.12 -24.72
CA VAL A 62 -17.44 23.13 -24.49
C VAL A 62 -16.27 22.90 -25.45
N GLN A 63 -15.92 23.93 -26.22
CA GLN A 63 -14.72 23.94 -27.06
C GLN A 63 -13.52 24.54 -26.31
N THR A 64 -12.47 23.75 -26.07
CA THR A 64 -11.25 24.20 -25.35
C THR A 64 -9.99 23.50 -25.85
N ASP A 65 -8.83 24.06 -25.53
CA ASP A 65 -7.52 23.41 -25.67
C ASP A 65 -6.79 23.40 -24.30
N ILE A 66 -5.53 22.93 -24.26
CA ILE A 66 -4.68 22.98 -23.06
C ILE A 66 -3.48 23.88 -23.36
N ALA A 67 -3.29 24.97 -22.61
CA ALA A 67 -2.17 25.88 -22.86
C ALA A 67 -0.84 25.32 -22.32
N ARG A 68 0.29 25.66 -22.95
CA ARG A 68 1.64 25.46 -22.38
C ARG A 68 2.06 26.60 -21.44
N SER A 69 3.02 26.34 -20.56
CA SER A 69 3.65 27.35 -19.70
C SER A 69 4.59 28.24 -20.50
N SER A 70 4.64 29.55 -20.19
CA SER A 70 5.50 30.51 -20.89
C SER A 70 6.98 30.36 -20.56
N GLY A 71 7.33 29.70 -19.44
CA GLY A 71 8.72 29.56 -19.01
C GLY A 71 9.42 28.35 -19.62
N ASN A 72 8.89 27.15 -19.38
CA ASN A 72 9.52 25.88 -19.73
C ASN A 72 8.77 25.11 -20.83
N GLY A 73 7.72 25.69 -21.42
CA GLY A 73 6.93 25.05 -22.47
C GLY A 73 6.10 23.84 -22.01
N SER A 74 6.06 23.50 -20.72
CA SER A 74 5.33 22.33 -20.26
C SER A 74 3.81 22.55 -20.34
N PRO A 75 2.99 21.54 -20.66
CA PRO A 75 1.53 21.65 -20.59
C PRO A 75 1.04 22.12 -19.21
N ARG A 76 0.05 23.01 -19.17
CA ARG A 76 -0.61 23.42 -17.92
C ARG A 76 -1.51 22.30 -17.40
N SER A 77 -1.80 22.33 -16.11
CA SER A 77 -2.59 21.31 -15.41
C SER A 77 -4.10 21.45 -15.56
N PHE A 78 -4.62 22.28 -16.46
CA PHE A 78 -6.06 22.52 -16.60
C PHE A 78 -6.41 23.03 -18.01
N PHE A 79 -7.67 22.88 -18.40
CA PHE A 79 -8.20 23.37 -19.68
C PHE A 79 -8.18 24.90 -19.76
N ARG A 80 -7.88 25.45 -20.96
CA ARG A 80 -7.84 26.90 -21.18
C ARG A 80 -9.19 27.55 -20.88
N LYS A 81 -10.29 27.03 -21.44
CA LYS A 81 -11.65 27.47 -21.09
C LYS A 81 -12.17 26.65 -19.91
N ARG A 82 -12.49 27.37 -18.83
CA ARG A 82 -12.87 26.80 -17.53
C ARG A 82 -14.11 27.42 -16.90
N ALA A 83 -14.75 28.39 -17.56
CA ALA A 83 -15.95 29.06 -17.03
C ALA A 83 -17.11 28.09 -16.74
N TRP A 84 -17.14 26.96 -17.44
CA TRP A 84 -18.13 25.90 -17.26
C TRP A 84 -17.94 25.08 -15.98
N ILE A 85 -16.72 25.04 -15.41
CA ILE A 85 -16.35 24.15 -14.30
C ILE A 85 -17.10 24.51 -13.03
N ALA A 86 -17.24 25.80 -12.71
CA ALA A 86 -18.01 26.25 -11.55
C ALA A 86 -19.48 25.81 -11.64
N ARG A 87 -20.09 25.97 -12.83
CA ARG A 87 -21.48 25.55 -13.08
C ARG A 87 -21.63 24.03 -12.99
N PHE A 88 -20.69 23.28 -13.55
CA PHE A 88 -20.66 21.82 -13.46
C PHE A 88 -20.55 21.33 -12.02
N PHE A 89 -19.65 21.92 -11.22
CA PHE A 89 -19.50 21.57 -9.79
C PHE A 89 -20.77 21.87 -9.00
N GLN A 90 -21.38 23.04 -9.23
CA GLN A 90 -22.62 23.42 -8.56
C GLN A 90 -23.82 22.55 -8.99
N HIS A 91 -23.94 22.26 -10.29
CA HIS A 91 -25.07 21.49 -10.83
C HIS A 91 -25.12 20.06 -10.25
N HIS A 92 -23.96 19.44 -10.05
CA HIS A 92 -23.85 18.08 -9.53
C HIS A 92 -23.57 18.01 -8.03
N ASP A 93 -23.66 19.14 -7.32
CA ASP A 93 -23.38 19.26 -5.87
C ASP A 93 -22.03 18.64 -5.47
N LEU A 94 -20.99 18.92 -6.27
CA LEU A 94 -19.67 18.32 -6.09
C LEU A 94 -18.91 18.99 -4.95
N HIS A 95 -18.36 18.16 -4.06
CA HIS A 95 -17.61 18.57 -2.89
C HIS A 95 -16.20 17.94 -2.88
N GLU A 96 -15.39 18.28 -1.88
CA GLU A 96 -14.06 17.70 -1.73
C GLU A 96 -14.20 16.18 -1.54
N GLY A 97 -13.40 15.41 -2.28
CA GLY A 97 -13.50 13.96 -2.37
C GLY A 97 -14.43 13.44 -3.48
N SER A 98 -15.30 14.27 -4.08
CA SER A 98 -16.10 13.84 -5.25
C SER A 98 -15.19 13.46 -6.41
N ILE A 99 -15.60 12.45 -7.20
CA ILE A 99 -14.83 12.00 -8.37
C ILE A 99 -15.50 12.51 -9.65
N VAL A 100 -14.70 13.09 -10.54
CA VAL A 100 -15.12 13.47 -11.89
C VAL A 100 -14.45 12.55 -12.90
N ALA A 101 -15.23 11.93 -13.77
CA ALA A 101 -14.74 11.17 -14.90
C ALA A 101 -14.55 12.07 -16.13
N ILE A 102 -13.45 11.85 -16.86
CA ILE A 102 -13.25 12.31 -18.24
C ILE A 102 -13.11 11.07 -19.11
N GLU A 103 -14.05 10.87 -20.03
CA GLU A 103 -14.11 9.73 -20.92
C GLU A 103 -13.87 10.16 -22.37
N ARG A 104 -12.85 9.64 -23.04
CA ARG A 104 -12.56 9.83 -24.45
C ARG A 104 -13.60 9.08 -25.28
N LEU A 105 -14.37 9.83 -26.07
CA LEU A 105 -15.34 9.30 -27.02
C LEU A 105 -14.69 9.10 -28.41
N ASP A 106 -13.82 10.03 -28.78
CA ASP A 106 -12.93 9.93 -29.94
C ASP A 106 -11.66 10.77 -29.70
N ARG A 107 -10.78 10.89 -30.69
CA ARG A 107 -9.49 11.56 -30.54
C ARG A 107 -9.59 12.98 -29.94
N PHE A 108 -10.60 13.78 -30.33
CA PHE A 108 -10.76 15.16 -29.88
C PHE A 108 -12.07 15.42 -29.11
N ARG A 109 -12.91 14.39 -28.89
CA ARG A 109 -14.19 14.51 -28.16
C ARG A 109 -14.16 13.69 -26.87
N TYR A 110 -14.54 14.33 -25.77
CA TYR A 110 -14.50 13.77 -24.43
C TYR A 110 -15.80 14.05 -23.69
N LYS A 111 -16.27 13.13 -22.86
CA LYS A 111 -17.39 13.30 -21.94
C LYS A 111 -16.88 13.58 -20.54
N VAL A 112 -17.49 14.53 -19.83
CA VAL A 112 -17.16 14.86 -18.44
C VAL A 112 -18.39 14.69 -17.57
N TYR A 113 -18.32 13.87 -16.52
CA TYR A 113 -19.46 13.55 -15.65
C TYR A 113 -19.03 13.14 -14.24
N PRO A 114 -19.87 13.30 -13.20
CA PRO A 114 -19.58 12.79 -11.87
C PRO A 114 -19.52 11.25 -11.86
N SER A 115 -18.52 10.69 -11.19
CA SER A 115 -18.31 9.24 -11.09
C SER A 115 -18.59 8.77 -9.66
N GLY A 116 -19.82 8.34 -9.41
CA GLY A 116 -20.28 7.83 -8.12
C GLY A 116 -21.19 8.81 -7.38
N GLY A 117 -22.50 8.58 -7.46
CA GLY A 117 -23.53 9.34 -6.72
C GLY A 117 -24.72 9.75 -7.60
N ARG A 118 -25.83 9.02 -7.44
CA ARG A 118 -27.18 9.19 -8.04
C ARG A 118 -27.35 8.90 -9.53
N SER A 119 -28.10 7.82 -9.77
CA SER A 119 -28.96 7.64 -10.93
C SER A 119 -29.96 8.79 -11.06
N ILE A 120 -29.92 9.51 -12.18
CA ILE A 120 -31.06 10.24 -12.72
C ILE A 120 -31.34 9.61 -14.07
N GLY A 121 -32.58 9.14 -14.24
CA GLY A 121 -32.96 8.19 -15.27
C GLY A 121 -32.80 8.70 -16.70
N CYS A 122 -32.42 7.80 -17.58
CA CYS A 122 -32.88 7.82 -18.96
C CYS A 122 -33.64 6.51 -19.19
N SER A 123 -34.96 6.65 -19.24
CA SER A 123 -35.89 5.61 -19.67
C SER A 123 -35.69 5.31 -21.16
N ASN A 124 -35.84 4.03 -21.50
CA ASN A 124 -35.91 3.44 -22.84
C ASN A 124 -34.57 3.21 -23.55
N CYS A 125 -34.07 1.98 -23.51
CA CYS A 125 -34.38 0.99 -24.55
C CYS A 125 -33.56 -0.28 -24.32
N GLU A 126 -34.27 -1.40 -24.38
CA GLU A 126 -33.86 -2.79 -24.39
C GLU A 126 -32.57 -3.08 -25.19
N ARG A 127 -31.69 -3.92 -24.64
CA ARG A 127 -31.36 -5.22 -25.25
C ARG A 127 -30.55 -6.13 -24.33
N THR A 128 -31.20 -7.25 -24.06
CA THR A 128 -30.71 -8.55 -23.63
C THR A 128 -29.58 -9.09 -24.53
N GLU A 129 -28.77 -9.98 -23.93
CA GLU A 129 -28.06 -11.10 -24.56
C GLU A 129 -26.96 -10.79 -25.60
N ALA A 130 -25.70 -10.90 -25.14
CA ALA A 130 -24.59 -11.43 -25.95
C ALA A 130 -23.46 -11.94 -25.01
N ILE A 131 -23.73 -13.03 -24.27
CA ILE A 131 -22.69 -13.93 -23.77
C ILE A 131 -22.70 -15.12 -24.72
N ALA A 132 -21.79 -15.11 -25.70
CA ALA A 132 -21.18 -16.29 -26.31
C ALA A 132 -20.38 -15.87 -27.57
N ALA A 133 -19.20 -16.47 -27.71
CA ALA A 133 -18.37 -16.57 -28.91
C ALA A 133 -17.55 -15.33 -29.36
N ASN A 134 -16.23 -15.48 -29.17
CA ASN A 134 -15.09 -15.06 -30.00
C ASN A 134 -14.01 -14.47 -29.08
N GLY A 135 -12.80 -14.99 -28.96
CA GLY A 135 -12.01 -15.89 -29.79
C GLY A 135 -10.56 -15.49 -29.50
N ALA A 136 -9.69 -16.47 -29.25
CA ALA A 136 -8.31 -16.29 -28.82
C ALA A 136 -7.52 -15.28 -29.69
N GLY A 137 -6.73 -14.43 -29.03
CA GLY A 137 -5.79 -13.50 -29.65
C GLY A 137 -4.72 -13.07 -28.62
N GLU A 138 -3.45 -13.22 -29.01
CA GLU A 138 -2.26 -13.24 -28.17
C GLU A 138 -1.92 -11.91 -27.47
N GLY A 139 -1.49 -12.01 -26.21
CA GLY A 139 -0.28 -11.34 -25.71
C GLY A 139 -0.36 -9.88 -25.25
N LYS A 140 -1.05 -9.60 -24.13
CA LYS A 140 -0.58 -8.62 -23.12
C LYS A 140 -0.84 -9.16 -21.71
N SER A 141 -0.01 -10.12 -21.30
CA SER A 141 0.15 -10.52 -19.90
C SER A 141 1.02 -9.47 -19.21
N GLY A 142 0.54 -8.89 -18.12
CA GLY A 142 1.26 -7.84 -17.41
C GLY A 142 0.45 -7.31 -16.24
N PHE A 143 0.94 -7.47 -15.02
CA PHE A 143 0.34 -6.85 -13.84
C PHE A 143 0.61 -5.33 -13.80
N GLY A 144 -0.34 -4.54 -13.29
CA GLY A 144 -0.29 -3.09 -13.20
C GLY A 144 0.53 -2.52 -12.04
N ASP A 145 0.46 -1.20 -11.85
CA ASP A 145 1.27 -0.43 -10.87
C ASP A 145 0.98 -0.79 -9.40
N THR A 146 2.03 -1.21 -8.68
CA THR A 146 2.03 -1.64 -7.28
C THR A 146 1.95 -0.49 -6.27
N ALA A 147 1.98 0.78 -6.67
CA ALA A 147 2.12 1.89 -5.72
C ALA A 147 0.98 1.99 -4.67
N PHE A 148 1.33 1.83 -3.38
CA PHE A 148 0.42 1.96 -2.24
C PHE A 148 -0.25 3.33 -2.08
N ILE A 149 0.23 4.38 -2.75
CA ILE A 149 -0.34 5.74 -2.61
C ILE A 149 -1.84 5.76 -2.97
N LYS A 150 -2.28 4.92 -3.92
CA LYS A 150 -3.68 4.79 -4.32
C LYS A 150 -4.57 4.25 -3.17
N ASN A 151 -4.01 3.41 -2.31
CA ASN A 151 -4.72 2.79 -1.17
C ASN A 151 -5.13 3.80 -0.08
N ARG A 152 -4.59 5.03 -0.09
CA ARG A 152 -4.85 6.04 0.95
C ARG A 152 -6.31 6.51 1.00
N ASN A 153 -7.07 6.31 -0.07
CA ASN A 153 -8.47 6.72 -0.13
C ASN A 153 -9.44 5.52 -0.19
N GLU A 154 -8.92 4.31 -0.43
CA GLU A 154 -9.73 3.11 -0.56
C GLU A 154 -10.21 2.61 0.80
N PRO A 155 -11.51 2.23 0.93
CA PRO A 155 -12.05 1.62 2.14
C PRO A 155 -11.19 0.48 2.67
N LEU A 156 -11.05 0.38 4.00
CA LEU A 156 -10.20 -0.58 4.71
C LEU A 156 -8.69 -0.36 4.52
N HIS A 157 -8.21 -0.08 3.29
CA HIS A 157 -6.79 0.12 3.04
C HIS A 157 -6.27 1.41 3.69
N ARG A 158 -7.09 2.46 3.73
CA ARG A 158 -6.77 3.76 4.33
C ARG A 158 -6.62 3.79 5.86
N TRP A 159 -6.92 2.69 6.55
CA TRP A 159 -6.87 2.65 8.01
C TRP A 159 -5.45 2.86 8.56
N VAL A 160 -4.42 2.38 7.84
CA VAL A 160 -3.02 2.50 8.26
C VAL A 160 -2.17 3.01 7.11
N PRO A 161 -1.45 4.14 7.27
CA PRO A 161 -0.52 4.62 6.26
C PRO A 161 0.74 3.73 6.23
N TRP A 162 0.72 2.69 5.40
CA TRP A 162 1.81 1.71 5.31
C TRP A 162 2.66 1.90 4.05
N ILE A 163 3.91 2.30 4.19
CA ILE A 163 4.77 2.67 3.04
C ILE A 163 5.22 1.45 2.23
N ALA A 164 5.16 0.25 2.81
CA ALA A 164 5.77 -0.95 2.24
C ALA A 164 4.75 -1.97 1.70
N GLY A 165 3.49 -1.59 1.50
CA GLY A 165 2.50 -2.44 0.84
C GLY A 165 2.49 -2.23 -0.68
N PHE A 166 1.81 -3.11 -1.40
CA PHE A 166 1.42 -2.88 -2.80
C PHE A 166 -0.05 -2.42 -2.90
N SER A 167 -0.46 -1.95 -4.08
CA SER A 167 -1.80 -1.42 -4.33
C SER A 167 -2.86 -2.53 -4.32
N GLY A 168 -4.07 -2.23 -3.85
CA GLY A 168 -5.20 -3.17 -3.96
C GLY A 168 -5.52 -3.51 -5.43
N ALA A 169 -5.40 -2.53 -6.32
CA ALA A 169 -5.60 -2.70 -7.76
C ALA A 169 -4.66 -3.75 -8.40
N PHE A 170 -3.39 -3.79 -7.99
CA PHE A 170 -2.45 -4.82 -8.45
C PHE A 170 -2.94 -6.22 -8.05
N VAL A 171 -3.35 -6.39 -6.79
CA VAL A 171 -3.85 -7.69 -6.31
C VAL A 171 -5.15 -8.07 -7.01
N GLU A 172 -6.03 -7.11 -7.22
CA GLU A 172 -7.28 -7.31 -7.95
C GLU A 172 -7.01 -7.83 -9.36
N GLU A 173 -5.97 -7.34 -10.03
CA GLU A 173 -5.54 -7.84 -11.33
C GLU A 173 -5.00 -9.28 -11.28
N VAL A 174 -4.16 -9.59 -10.29
CA VAL A 174 -3.68 -10.97 -10.06
C VAL A 174 -4.86 -11.93 -9.88
N PHE A 175 -5.82 -11.57 -9.02
CA PHE A 175 -6.97 -12.43 -8.77
C PHE A 175 -7.93 -12.54 -9.95
N ARG A 176 -8.00 -11.54 -10.84
CA ARG A 176 -8.85 -11.63 -12.04
C ARG A 176 -8.41 -12.77 -12.95
N ASN A 177 -7.11 -13.05 -12.97
CA ASN A 177 -6.52 -14.11 -13.80
C ASN A 177 -6.41 -15.45 -13.05
N ALA A 178 -6.31 -15.41 -11.72
CA ALA A 178 -6.04 -16.59 -10.89
C ALA A 178 -7.30 -17.29 -10.37
N VAL A 179 -8.37 -16.54 -10.10
CA VAL A 179 -9.58 -17.04 -9.43
C VAL A 179 -10.63 -17.37 -10.49
N CYS A 180 -10.60 -18.59 -10.98
CA CYS A 180 -11.61 -19.14 -11.88
C CYS A 180 -12.61 -20.01 -11.10
N GLY A 181 -13.92 -19.85 -11.35
CA GLY A 181 -14.96 -20.65 -10.70
C GLY A 181 -15.48 -20.04 -9.39
N ASP A 182 -15.86 -20.88 -8.42
CA ASP A 182 -16.44 -20.44 -7.15
C ASP A 182 -15.33 -19.87 -6.23
N PRO A 183 -15.32 -18.56 -5.93
CA PRO A 183 -14.31 -17.94 -5.09
C PRO A 183 -14.26 -18.54 -3.68
N SER A 184 -15.38 -19.06 -3.17
CA SER A 184 -15.44 -19.61 -1.81
C SER A 184 -14.64 -20.91 -1.64
N SER A 185 -14.24 -21.54 -2.74
CA SER A 185 -13.35 -22.71 -2.76
C SER A 185 -11.86 -22.34 -2.80
N VAL A 186 -11.54 -21.08 -3.08
CA VAL A 186 -10.17 -20.58 -3.24
C VAL A 186 -9.64 -20.06 -1.92
N THR A 187 -8.44 -20.50 -1.54
CA THR A 187 -7.71 -19.99 -0.39
C THR A 187 -6.48 -19.20 -0.86
N VAL A 188 -6.45 -17.93 -0.49
CA VAL A 188 -5.37 -16.98 -0.78
C VAL A 188 -4.44 -16.88 0.43
N LEU A 189 -3.13 -16.93 0.18
CA LEU A 189 -2.09 -16.76 1.19
C LEU A 189 -1.28 -15.48 0.95
N ASP A 190 -1.02 -14.73 2.02
CA ASP A 190 0.01 -13.69 2.07
C ASP A 190 1.01 -13.97 3.21
N PRO A 191 2.20 -14.53 2.89
CA PRO A 191 3.26 -14.80 3.85
C PRO A 191 3.85 -13.58 4.57
N PHE A 192 3.61 -12.38 4.06
CA PHE A 192 4.12 -11.12 4.59
C PHE A 192 3.00 -10.07 4.54
N ALA A 193 1.88 -10.39 5.18
CA ALA A 193 0.60 -9.73 5.02
C ALA A 193 0.62 -8.24 5.36
N GLY A 194 1.54 -7.78 6.21
CA GLY A 194 1.60 -6.40 6.66
C GLY A 194 0.24 -5.95 7.20
N VAL A 195 -0.27 -4.85 6.65
CA VAL A 195 -1.59 -4.30 6.99
C VAL A 195 -2.75 -4.92 6.20
N GLY A 196 -2.52 -6.02 5.48
CA GLY A 196 -3.54 -6.93 4.98
C GLY A 196 -4.11 -6.61 3.60
N THR A 197 -3.38 -5.96 2.71
CA THR A 197 -3.91 -5.60 1.37
C THR A 197 -4.38 -6.84 0.60
N THR A 198 -3.55 -7.87 0.47
CA THR A 198 -3.92 -9.12 -0.20
C THR A 198 -5.14 -9.78 0.44
N LEU A 199 -5.19 -9.80 1.77
CA LEU A 199 -6.27 -10.44 2.52
C LEU A 199 -7.60 -9.71 2.32
N VAL A 200 -7.58 -8.38 2.35
CA VAL A 200 -8.79 -7.57 2.08
C VAL A 200 -9.29 -7.83 0.66
N GLU A 201 -8.41 -7.81 -0.34
CA GLU A 201 -8.80 -8.03 -1.73
C GLU A 201 -9.32 -9.46 -1.96
N GLY A 202 -8.74 -10.47 -1.29
CA GLY A 202 -9.22 -11.84 -1.37
C GLY A 202 -10.64 -11.98 -0.80
N LEU A 203 -10.88 -11.39 0.37
CA LEU A 203 -12.22 -11.36 0.98
C LEU A 203 -13.22 -10.55 0.15
N MET A 204 -12.82 -9.41 -0.44
CA MET A 204 -13.66 -8.62 -1.33
C MET A 204 -14.13 -9.41 -2.56
N ARG A 205 -13.43 -10.48 -2.92
CA ARG A 205 -13.80 -11.43 -3.98
C ARG A 205 -14.52 -12.68 -3.49
N GLY A 206 -14.68 -12.85 -2.18
CA GLY A 206 -15.32 -14.03 -1.59
C GLY A 206 -14.37 -15.22 -1.40
N CYS A 207 -13.06 -15.03 -1.55
CA CYS A 207 -12.05 -16.06 -1.28
C CYS A 207 -11.77 -16.20 0.22
N ASN A 208 -11.35 -17.40 0.66
CA ASN A 208 -10.78 -17.57 1.98
C ASN A 208 -9.37 -16.97 1.99
N VAL A 209 -8.92 -16.42 3.12
CA VAL A 209 -7.62 -15.76 3.21
C VAL A 209 -6.83 -16.20 4.44
N VAL A 210 -5.53 -16.34 4.25
CA VAL A 210 -4.57 -16.66 5.31
C VAL A 210 -3.40 -15.68 5.21
N GLY A 211 -2.97 -15.10 6.32
CA GLY A 211 -1.86 -14.16 6.36
C GLY A 211 -0.88 -14.41 7.50
N PHE A 212 0.37 -14.04 7.30
CA PHE A 212 1.43 -14.07 8.31
C PHE A 212 2.09 -12.70 8.39
N ASP A 213 2.39 -12.23 9.59
CA ASP A 213 3.33 -11.13 9.79
C ASP A 213 3.93 -11.24 11.19
N ILE A 214 5.20 -10.89 11.33
CA ILE A 214 5.87 -10.88 12.64
C ILE A 214 5.53 -9.63 13.43
N ASN A 215 5.16 -8.52 12.79
CA ASN A 215 4.98 -7.23 13.43
C ASN A 215 3.59 -7.15 14.09
N PRO A 216 3.48 -7.10 15.44
CA PRO A 216 2.19 -7.14 16.12
C PRO A 216 1.26 -5.98 15.73
N TYR A 217 1.80 -4.82 15.38
CA TYR A 217 0.98 -3.69 14.91
C TYR A 217 0.41 -3.94 13.51
N ALA A 218 1.19 -4.56 12.62
CA ALA A 218 0.73 -4.94 11.29
C ALA A 218 -0.35 -6.04 11.39
N VAL A 219 -0.13 -7.04 12.25
CA VAL A 219 -1.12 -8.08 12.56
C VAL A 219 -2.40 -7.50 13.14
N LEU A 220 -2.32 -6.58 14.12
CA LEU A 220 -3.50 -5.89 14.65
C LEU A 220 -4.33 -5.25 13.52
N ALA A 221 -3.66 -4.61 12.55
CA ALA A 221 -4.30 -3.96 11.43
C ALA A 221 -4.96 -4.97 10.47
N SER A 222 -4.22 -5.98 10.02
CA SER A 222 -4.72 -6.99 9.07
C SER A 222 -5.80 -7.86 9.70
N ASP A 223 -5.60 -8.35 10.93
CA ASP A 223 -6.59 -9.14 11.69
C ASP A 223 -7.89 -8.38 11.88
N LEU A 224 -7.84 -7.10 12.28
CA LEU A 224 -9.06 -6.31 12.45
C LEU A 224 -9.81 -6.13 11.12
N LYS A 225 -9.10 -5.83 10.03
CA LYS A 225 -9.71 -5.64 8.71
C LYS A 225 -10.45 -6.90 8.27
N VAL A 226 -9.83 -8.07 8.42
CA VAL A 226 -10.44 -9.33 7.98
C VAL A 226 -11.49 -9.88 8.95
N SER A 227 -11.34 -9.66 10.26
CA SER A 227 -12.28 -10.17 11.27
C SER A 227 -13.52 -9.28 11.44
N CYS A 228 -13.49 -8.00 11.08
CA CYS A 228 -14.59 -7.06 11.34
C CYS A 228 -15.93 -7.49 10.72
N ILE A 229 -15.91 -8.31 9.66
CA ILE A 229 -17.11 -8.88 9.02
C ILE A 229 -17.88 -9.85 9.93
N ARG A 230 -17.25 -10.36 11.00
CA ARG A 230 -17.83 -11.29 11.98
C ARG A 230 -18.41 -10.60 13.22
N HIS A 231 -18.21 -9.30 13.38
CA HIS A 231 -18.62 -8.56 14.58
C HIS A 231 -19.81 -7.63 14.32
N SER A 232 -20.59 -7.35 15.36
CA SER A 232 -21.59 -6.28 15.29
C SER A 232 -20.88 -4.92 15.29
N VAL A 233 -21.25 -4.02 14.37
CA VAL A 233 -20.72 -2.65 14.33
C VAL A 233 -21.33 -1.74 15.40
N LYS A 234 -22.49 -2.10 15.98
CA LYS A 234 -23.22 -1.23 16.94
C LYS A 234 -22.38 -0.75 18.13
N PRO A 235 -21.59 -1.61 18.82
CA PRO A 235 -20.77 -1.16 19.94
C PRO A 235 -19.68 -0.16 19.53
N LEU A 236 -19.18 -0.26 18.29
CA LEU A 236 -18.23 0.72 17.76
C LEU A 236 -18.92 2.08 17.53
N THR A 237 -20.14 2.07 16.99
CA THR A 237 -20.97 3.29 16.81
C THR A 237 -21.23 4.01 18.13
N GLU A 238 -21.62 3.27 19.18
CA GLU A 238 -21.85 3.84 20.51
C GLU A 238 -20.61 4.52 21.07
N VAL A 239 -19.44 3.91 20.87
CA VAL A 239 -18.15 4.48 21.28
C VAL A 239 -17.78 5.72 20.47
N VAL A 240 -18.03 5.72 19.16
CA VAL A 240 -17.83 6.91 18.30
C VAL A 240 -18.69 8.08 18.80
N SER A 241 -19.97 7.84 19.11
CA SER A 241 -20.86 8.87 19.67
C SER A 241 -20.41 9.36 21.05
N ARG A 242 -19.90 8.48 21.92
CA ARG A 242 -19.33 8.91 23.22
C ARG A 242 -18.09 9.79 23.03
N LEU A 243 -17.22 9.46 22.08
CA LEU A 243 -16.02 10.26 21.76
C LEU A 243 -16.39 11.61 21.14
N GLU A 244 -17.51 11.70 20.42
CA GLU A 244 -18.04 12.98 19.96
C GLU A 244 -18.34 13.89 21.15
N SER A 245 -19.04 13.41 22.18
CA SER A 245 -19.29 14.20 23.38
C SER A 245 -18.00 14.62 24.09
N LEU A 246 -17.03 13.71 24.24
CA LEU A 246 -15.74 14.00 24.87
C LEU A 246 -14.93 15.08 24.13
N ALA A 247 -14.96 15.05 22.80
CA ALA A 247 -14.24 16.02 21.98
C ALA A 247 -14.77 17.47 22.12
N HIS A 248 -16.03 17.65 22.51
CA HIS A 248 -16.66 18.97 22.71
C HIS A 248 -16.52 19.50 24.15
N GLY A 249 -15.81 18.79 25.05
CA GLY A 249 -15.62 19.20 26.45
C GLY A 249 -16.48 18.39 27.42
N GLY A 250 -15.99 18.18 28.65
CA GLY A 250 -16.69 17.43 29.70
C GLY A 250 -15.78 17.03 30.87
N PRO A 251 -16.35 16.56 31.99
CA PRO A 251 -15.60 16.22 33.21
C PRO A 251 -14.51 15.16 32.98
N ASP A 252 -14.73 14.24 32.04
CA ASP A 252 -13.75 13.22 31.63
C ASP A 252 -12.45 13.82 31.02
N ARG A 253 -12.45 15.07 30.53
CA ARG A 253 -11.23 15.76 30.08
C ARG A 253 -10.45 16.41 31.24
N GLU A 254 -11.13 16.71 32.33
CA GLU A 254 -10.52 17.37 33.50
C GLU A 254 -9.88 16.34 34.45
N ARG A 255 -10.27 15.06 34.37
CA ARG A 255 -9.68 13.99 35.18
C ARG A 255 -8.18 13.83 34.92
N GLN A 256 -7.45 13.33 35.91
CA GLN A 256 -6.05 12.92 35.73
C GLN A 256 -6.00 11.55 35.04
N PRO A 257 -5.08 11.33 34.08
CA PRO A 257 -4.93 10.01 33.49
C PRO A 257 -4.41 8.99 34.51
N GLU A 258 -4.96 7.78 34.47
CA GLU A 258 -4.48 6.64 35.26
C GLU A 258 -3.32 5.93 34.55
N SER A 259 -3.38 5.87 33.22
CA SER A 259 -2.34 5.36 32.34
C SER A 259 -1.05 6.18 32.45
N LYS A 260 0.07 5.51 32.19
CA LYS A 260 1.41 6.11 32.21
C LYS A 260 2.12 5.88 30.89
N PRO A 261 3.05 6.78 30.49
CA PRO A 261 3.88 6.54 29.32
C PRO A 261 4.62 5.19 29.45
N PRO A 262 4.78 4.44 28.35
CA PRO A 262 5.38 3.11 28.40
C PRO A 262 6.83 3.18 28.87
N SER A 263 7.14 2.55 30.01
CA SER A 263 8.46 2.59 30.66
C SER A 263 9.60 2.05 29.78
N GLY A 264 9.28 1.10 28.89
CA GLY A 264 10.23 0.50 27.95
C GLY A 264 10.53 1.37 26.71
N PHE A 265 9.78 2.45 26.48
CA PHE A 265 9.95 3.27 25.29
C PHE A 265 10.89 4.44 25.54
N LYS A 266 12.06 4.41 24.89
CA LYS A 266 13.01 5.53 24.89
C LYS A 266 13.11 6.13 23.49
N SER A 267 13.09 7.45 23.43
CA SER A 267 13.19 8.25 22.20
C SER A 267 14.27 9.32 22.35
N ARG A 268 14.74 9.90 21.23
CA ARG A 268 15.81 10.93 21.24
C ARG A 268 15.32 12.27 21.76
N VAL A 269 14.02 12.52 21.59
CA VAL A 269 13.27 13.67 22.09
C VAL A 269 11.96 13.14 22.70
N PRO A 270 11.28 13.88 23.59
CA PRO A 270 9.95 13.51 24.04
C PRO A 270 9.05 13.19 22.85
N PHE A 271 8.40 12.03 22.86
CA PHE A 271 7.60 11.60 21.71
C PHE A 271 6.35 12.46 21.55
N PHE A 272 5.73 12.85 22.66
CA PHE A 272 4.66 13.85 22.71
C PHE A 272 5.11 15.06 23.54
N SER A 273 4.47 16.21 23.34
CA SER A 273 4.53 17.31 24.32
C SER A 273 3.72 16.92 25.57
N PRO A 274 3.92 17.59 26.72
CA PRO A 274 3.17 17.28 27.94
C PRO A 274 1.64 17.33 27.78
N THR A 275 1.14 18.27 26.97
CA THR A 275 -0.30 18.43 26.68
C THR A 275 -0.83 17.30 25.80
N VAL A 276 -0.12 16.97 24.71
CA VAL A 276 -0.49 15.86 23.82
C VAL A 276 -0.38 14.52 24.56
N GLU A 277 0.66 14.34 25.37
CA GLU A 277 0.87 13.13 26.17
C GLU A 277 -0.31 12.90 27.11
N ARG A 278 -0.73 13.92 27.86
CA ARG A 278 -1.90 13.84 28.74
C ARG A 278 -3.14 13.33 27.99
N ASP A 279 -3.44 13.89 26.83
CA ASP A 279 -4.61 13.49 26.03
C ASP A 279 -4.49 12.05 25.52
N VAL A 280 -3.29 11.63 25.11
CA VAL A 280 -3.03 10.24 24.70
C VAL A 280 -3.21 9.28 25.87
N LEU A 281 -2.76 9.64 27.08
CA LEU A 281 -2.96 8.81 28.27
C LEU A 281 -4.44 8.69 28.65
N LEU A 282 -5.22 9.77 28.53
CA LEU A 282 -6.68 9.72 28.71
C LEU A 282 -7.36 8.82 27.67
N LEU A 283 -6.89 8.83 26.42
CA LEU A 283 -7.34 7.88 25.40
C LEU A 283 -6.94 6.44 25.73
N GLN A 284 -5.76 6.21 26.31
CA GLN A 284 -5.36 4.88 26.77
C GLN A 284 -6.27 4.36 27.89
N ASP A 285 -6.64 5.21 28.86
CA ASP A 285 -7.61 4.85 29.90
C ASP A 285 -8.96 4.46 29.28
N PHE A 286 -9.45 5.29 28.36
CA PHE A 286 -10.68 5.01 27.62
C PHE A 286 -10.62 3.67 26.87
N ILE A 287 -9.47 3.34 26.28
CA ILE A 287 -9.22 2.06 25.60
C ILE A 287 -9.16 0.89 26.61
N SER A 288 -8.53 1.07 27.76
CA SER A 288 -8.40 0.02 28.78
C SER A 288 -9.75 -0.35 29.39
N GLU A 289 -10.62 0.64 29.61
CA GLU A 289 -11.98 0.50 30.13
C GLU A 289 -12.91 -0.28 29.18
N GLN A 290 -12.57 -0.41 27.89
CA GLN A 290 -13.41 -1.13 26.94
C GLN A 290 -13.42 -2.64 27.19
N LYS A 291 -14.62 -3.19 27.41
CA LYS A 291 -14.86 -4.63 27.59
C LYS A 291 -15.00 -5.39 26.27
N ASN A 292 -15.48 -4.75 25.21
CA ASN A 292 -15.65 -5.41 23.91
C ASN A 292 -14.31 -5.51 23.18
N ALA A 293 -13.83 -6.74 22.96
CA ALA A 293 -12.52 -7.00 22.35
C ALA A 293 -12.38 -6.43 20.92
N PHE A 294 -13.43 -6.50 20.10
CA PHE A 294 -13.43 -5.93 18.75
C PHE A 294 -13.29 -4.41 18.78
N VAL A 295 -14.08 -3.74 19.63
CA VAL A 295 -14.00 -2.29 19.83
C VAL A 295 -12.63 -1.89 20.38
N LYS A 296 -12.11 -2.62 21.37
CA LYS A 296 -10.77 -2.37 21.94
C LYS A 296 -9.67 -2.46 20.88
N LYS A 297 -9.72 -3.47 19.99
CA LYS A 297 -8.80 -3.57 18.84
C LYS A 297 -8.96 -2.39 17.87
N ALA A 298 -10.18 -1.99 17.54
CA ALA A 298 -10.45 -0.85 16.67
C ALA A 298 -9.91 0.47 17.24
N LEU A 299 -10.08 0.70 18.53
CA LEU A 299 -9.53 1.87 19.21
C LEU A 299 -8.00 1.85 19.25
N LYS A 300 -7.37 0.70 19.56
CA LYS A 300 -5.91 0.59 19.51
C LYS A 300 -5.38 0.87 18.10
N LEU A 301 -6.01 0.32 17.07
CA LEU A 301 -5.61 0.54 15.68
C LEU A 301 -5.75 2.02 15.30
N ALA A 302 -6.87 2.65 15.64
CA ALA A 302 -7.11 4.06 15.37
C ALA A 302 -6.03 4.94 16.00
N LEU A 303 -5.72 4.72 17.29
CA LEU A 303 -4.67 5.45 18.00
C LEU A 303 -3.31 5.25 17.32
N GLY A 304 -2.95 4.00 17.01
CA GLY A 304 -1.69 3.67 16.32
C GLY A 304 -1.56 4.32 14.95
N ALA A 305 -2.67 4.46 14.23
CA ALA A 305 -2.69 5.04 12.89
C ALA A 305 -2.46 6.57 12.90
N VAL A 306 -2.88 7.26 13.96
CA VAL A 306 -2.81 8.73 14.04
C VAL A 306 -1.71 9.25 14.96
N MET A 307 -1.21 8.44 15.90
CA MET A 307 -0.33 8.92 16.98
C MET A 307 0.94 9.60 16.49
N VAL A 308 1.51 9.15 15.38
CA VAL A 308 2.70 9.80 14.81
C VAL A 308 2.37 11.21 14.30
N GLY A 309 1.16 11.43 13.78
CA GLY A 309 0.73 12.70 13.18
C GLY A 309 0.73 13.89 14.15
N PHE A 310 0.47 13.63 15.44
CA PHE A 310 0.54 14.61 16.52
C PHE A 310 1.75 14.42 17.45
N SER A 311 2.74 13.63 17.05
CA SER A 311 3.98 13.42 17.80
C SER A 311 5.10 14.36 17.34
N ASN A 312 6.21 14.37 18.07
CA ASN A 312 7.48 14.97 17.68
C ASN A 312 8.28 14.13 16.65
N TYR A 313 7.63 13.15 16.02
CA TYR A 313 8.16 12.30 14.96
C TYR A 313 7.33 12.41 13.68
N SER A 314 7.94 12.06 12.54
CA SER A 314 7.28 12.00 11.24
C SER A 314 7.91 10.91 10.37
N TYR A 315 7.13 10.37 9.43
CA TYR A 315 7.62 9.42 8.43
C TYR A 315 8.19 10.16 7.22
N GLU A 316 9.51 10.05 7.02
CA GLU A 316 10.26 10.70 5.94
C GLU A 316 11.35 9.75 5.39
N PRO A 317 11.11 8.93 4.36
CA PRO A 317 10.14 7.81 4.33
C PRO A 317 10.20 6.83 5.51
N SER A 318 11.19 6.96 6.40
CA SER A 318 11.28 6.20 7.67
C SER A 318 10.98 7.10 8.86
N LEU A 319 10.70 6.50 10.02
CA LEU A 319 10.39 7.25 11.23
C LEU A 319 11.61 8.08 11.69
N SER A 320 11.46 9.40 11.70
CA SER A 320 12.49 10.36 12.12
C SER A 320 11.90 11.41 13.06
N THR A 321 12.75 12.07 13.84
CA THR A 321 12.31 13.21 14.65
C THR A 321 11.93 14.38 13.73
N ARG A 322 10.90 15.15 14.07
CA ARG A 322 10.48 16.33 13.29
C ARG A 322 11.61 17.35 13.13
N ALA A 323 12.41 17.56 14.18
CA ALA A 323 13.59 18.43 14.11
C ALA A 323 14.59 18.01 13.02
N ALA A 324 14.90 16.72 12.92
CA ALA A 324 15.77 16.18 11.86
C ALA A 324 15.15 16.30 10.46
N ALA A 325 13.82 16.34 10.37
CA ALA A 325 13.08 16.58 9.14
C ALA A 325 12.85 18.08 8.84
N GLY A 326 13.46 18.99 9.61
CA GLY A 326 13.29 20.44 9.44
C GLY A 326 11.88 20.94 9.79
N ARG A 327 11.14 20.20 10.62
CA ARG A 327 9.78 20.55 11.06
C ARG A 327 9.77 20.95 12.54
N PRO A 328 8.91 21.91 12.94
CA PRO A 328 8.76 22.28 14.33
C PRO A 328 8.19 21.12 15.16
N LEU A 329 8.49 21.11 16.46
CA LEU A 329 7.88 20.21 17.42
C LEU A 329 6.37 20.50 17.53
N VAL A 330 5.61 19.49 17.94
CA VAL A 330 4.16 19.62 18.15
C VAL A 330 3.93 19.96 19.61
N GLU A 331 3.59 21.22 19.89
CA GLU A 331 3.26 21.66 21.26
C GLU A 331 1.81 21.35 21.62
N HIS A 332 0.88 21.52 20.67
CA HIS A 332 -0.55 21.28 20.85
C HIS A 332 -1.15 20.55 19.62
N ALA A 333 -2.13 19.68 19.85
CA ALA A 333 -2.88 19.01 18.80
C ALA A 333 -4.30 18.64 19.28
N ASP A 334 -5.28 18.57 18.38
CA ASP A 334 -6.61 18.03 18.67
C ASP A 334 -6.57 16.49 18.65
N VAL A 335 -5.97 15.90 19.70
CA VAL A 335 -5.75 14.45 19.80
C VAL A 335 -7.08 13.69 19.72
N PHE A 336 -8.09 14.12 20.49
CA PHE A 336 -9.40 13.48 20.52
C PHE A 336 -10.15 13.61 19.20
N GLY A 337 -10.12 14.78 18.56
CA GLY A 337 -10.80 14.98 17.28
C GLY A 337 -10.20 14.14 16.17
N VAL A 338 -8.87 14.14 16.04
CA VAL A 338 -8.14 13.31 15.05
C VAL A 338 -8.40 11.82 15.30
N PHE A 339 -8.39 11.38 16.56
CA PHE A 339 -8.68 9.99 16.94
C PHE A 339 -10.12 9.58 16.60
N ARG A 340 -11.11 10.41 16.95
CA ARG A 340 -12.52 10.21 16.62
C ARG A 340 -12.73 10.11 15.11
N ASP A 341 -12.12 11.00 14.34
CA ASP A 341 -12.35 11.03 12.89
C ASP A 341 -11.77 9.77 12.23
N LYS A 342 -10.63 9.26 12.72
CA LYS A 342 -10.11 7.96 12.30
C LYS A 342 -11.04 6.80 12.69
N LEU A 343 -11.70 6.85 13.85
CA LEU A 343 -12.67 5.82 14.22
C LEU A 343 -13.95 5.86 13.38
N ARG A 344 -14.46 7.06 13.06
CA ARG A 344 -15.58 7.22 12.13
C ARG A 344 -15.24 6.63 10.76
N GLU A 345 -14.02 6.85 10.28
CA GLU A 345 -13.54 6.25 9.04
C GLU A 345 -13.53 4.71 9.11
N ILE A 346 -12.99 4.14 10.20
CA ILE A 346 -13.00 2.69 10.44
C ILE A 346 -14.44 2.16 10.51
N GLU A 347 -15.33 2.82 11.25
CA GLU A 347 -16.73 2.41 11.38
C GLU A 347 -17.45 2.41 10.02
N ALA A 348 -17.29 3.47 9.24
CA ALA A 348 -17.88 3.58 7.91
C ALA A 348 -17.40 2.45 6.98
N ASP A 349 -16.12 2.10 7.05
CA ASP A 349 -15.53 1.02 6.25
C ASP A 349 -15.97 -0.36 6.71
N VAL A 350 -16.11 -0.58 8.02
CA VAL A 350 -16.70 -1.82 8.55
C VAL A 350 -18.12 -1.99 8.01
N ARG A 351 -18.94 -0.93 8.02
CA ARG A 351 -20.31 -0.98 7.45
C ARG A 351 -20.30 -1.23 5.95
N PHE A 352 -19.40 -0.61 5.21
CA PHE A 352 -19.21 -0.88 3.79
C PHE A 352 -18.90 -2.36 3.55
N PHE A 353 -17.89 -2.89 4.24
CA PHE A 353 -17.43 -4.25 4.04
C PHE A 353 -18.47 -5.29 4.46
N GLN A 354 -19.16 -5.07 5.59
CA GLN A 354 -20.25 -5.94 6.02
C GLN A 354 -21.45 -5.95 5.06
N ARG A 355 -21.75 -4.83 4.40
CA ARG A 355 -22.77 -4.79 3.33
C ARG A 355 -22.30 -5.57 2.11
N HIS A 356 -21.05 -5.37 1.69
CA HIS A 356 -20.44 -6.13 0.60
C HIS A 356 -20.53 -7.64 0.86
N MET A 357 -20.21 -8.09 2.07
CA MET A 357 -20.29 -9.51 2.44
C MET A 357 -21.68 -10.15 2.31
N LYS A 358 -22.76 -9.36 2.20
CA LYS A 358 -24.11 -9.89 1.97
C LYS A 358 -24.33 -10.36 0.52
N SER A 359 -23.49 -9.95 -0.42
CA SER A 359 -23.59 -10.44 -1.81
C SER A 359 -23.10 -11.88 -1.97
N PHE A 360 -22.33 -12.40 -1.00
CA PHE A 360 -21.82 -13.76 -1.04
C PHE A 360 -22.77 -14.73 -0.34
N ARG A 361 -23.03 -15.87 -1.00
CA ARG A 361 -23.82 -16.97 -0.43
C ARG A 361 -23.15 -17.57 0.80
N HIS A 362 -21.83 -17.71 0.76
CA HIS A 362 -21.01 -18.20 1.86
C HIS A 362 -20.09 -17.08 2.33
N ARG A 363 -19.96 -16.91 3.65
CA ARG A 363 -19.04 -15.92 4.20
C ARG A 363 -17.62 -16.47 4.13
N PRO A 364 -16.68 -15.80 3.44
CA PRO A 364 -15.30 -16.26 3.36
C PRO A 364 -14.66 -16.32 4.76
N GLN A 365 -13.73 -17.25 4.94
CA GLN A 365 -12.94 -17.44 6.15
C GLN A 365 -11.65 -16.63 6.10
N ALA A 366 -11.17 -16.20 7.26
CA ALA A 366 -9.92 -15.46 7.38
C ALA A 366 -9.14 -15.89 8.61
N LYS A 367 -7.82 -15.99 8.47
CA LYS A 367 -6.89 -16.24 9.59
C LYS A 367 -5.60 -15.45 9.40
N VAL A 368 -5.17 -14.76 10.45
CA VAL A 368 -3.85 -14.09 10.51
C VAL A 368 -3.03 -14.72 11.63
N TYR A 369 -1.76 -15.02 11.35
CA TYR A 369 -0.79 -15.55 12.30
C TYR A 369 0.26 -14.48 12.64
N GLU A 370 0.47 -14.25 13.94
CA GLU A 370 1.53 -13.37 14.46
C GLU A 370 2.83 -14.15 14.64
N CYS A 371 3.44 -14.56 13.54
CA CYS A 371 4.72 -15.27 13.52
C CYS A 371 5.38 -15.19 12.14
N SER A 372 6.61 -15.71 12.06
CA SER A 372 7.32 -15.82 10.79
C SER A 372 6.66 -16.89 9.90
N TYR A 373 6.43 -16.58 8.63
CA TYR A 373 5.94 -17.57 7.65
C TYR A 373 6.88 -18.77 7.47
N LEU A 374 8.16 -18.66 7.87
CA LEU A 374 9.06 -19.82 7.87
C LEU A 374 8.61 -20.93 8.84
N GLN A 375 7.64 -20.66 9.72
CA GLN A 375 6.94 -21.63 10.58
C GLN A 375 5.59 -22.09 9.96
N GLY A 376 5.28 -21.68 8.72
CA GLY A 376 3.99 -21.92 8.08
C GLY A 376 3.67 -23.41 7.90
N ALA A 377 4.68 -24.26 7.74
CA ALA A 377 4.52 -25.71 7.63
C ALA A 377 3.94 -26.37 8.89
N ASP A 378 4.07 -25.72 10.06
CA ASP A 378 3.59 -26.22 11.35
C ASP A 378 2.10 -25.92 11.58
N VAL A 379 1.57 -24.90 10.90
CA VAL A 379 0.21 -24.38 11.14
C VAL A 379 -0.71 -24.48 9.93
N LEU A 380 -0.17 -24.65 8.72
CA LEU A 380 -0.94 -24.83 7.50
C LEU A 380 -0.95 -26.30 7.05
N PRO A 381 -2.12 -26.83 6.64
CA PRO A 381 -2.17 -28.13 6.00
C PRO A 381 -1.36 -28.15 4.69
N ALA A 382 -0.87 -29.34 4.31
CA ALA A 382 -0.28 -29.52 2.99
C ALA A 382 -1.35 -29.34 1.90
N ALA A 383 -0.95 -28.81 0.74
CA ALA A 383 -1.81 -28.60 -0.43
C ALA A 383 -3.16 -27.91 -0.11
N SER A 384 -3.13 -26.86 0.71
CA SER A 384 -4.33 -26.11 1.12
C SER A 384 -4.48 -24.75 0.46
N ILE A 385 -3.44 -24.24 -0.21
CA ILE A 385 -3.40 -22.88 -0.76
C ILE A 385 -3.48 -22.91 -2.29
N ASP A 386 -4.39 -22.12 -2.85
CA ASP A 386 -4.61 -22.02 -4.30
C ASP A 386 -3.78 -20.89 -4.92
N VAL A 387 -3.70 -19.75 -4.22
CA VAL A 387 -3.05 -18.53 -4.70
C VAL A 387 -2.22 -17.93 -3.59
N LEU A 388 -0.96 -17.59 -3.87
CA LEU A 388 -0.09 -16.84 -2.99
C LEU A 388 0.25 -15.51 -3.66
N VAL A 389 -0.05 -14.38 -3.01
CA VAL A 389 0.36 -13.05 -3.49
C VAL A 389 1.02 -12.31 -2.36
N THR A 390 2.27 -11.90 -2.54
CA THR A 390 3.02 -11.30 -1.45
C THR A 390 4.18 -10.42 -1.91
N SER A 391 4.82 -9.78 -0.93
CA SER A 391 5.99 -8.95 -1.08
C SER A 391 6.87 -9.15 0.16
N PRO A 392 7.88 -10.05 0.13
CA PRO A 392 8.77 -10.24 1.27
C PRO A 392 9.51 -8.94 1.62
N PRO A 393 10.06 -8.81 2.83
CA PRO A 393 11.08 -7.82 3.11
C PRO A 393 12.17 -7.84 2.02
N TYR A 394 12.61 -6.67 1.56
CA TYR A 394 13.57 -6.57 0.46
C TYR A 394 14.98 -6.60 1.03
N LEU A 395 15.97 -6.98 0.21
CA LEU A 395 17.40 -6.88 0.53
C LEU A 395 17.89 -5.41 0.56
N ASN A 396 17.26 -4.57 1.38
CA ASN A 396 17.53 -3.13 1.48
C ASN A 396 17.78 -2.67 2.92
N ASN A 397 17.84 -3.60 3.88
CA ASN A 397 18.05 -3.35 5.31
C ASN A 397 17.01 -2.37 5.91
N TYR A 398 15.75 -2.41 5.45
CA TYR A 398 14.66 -1.63 6.03
C TYR A 398 14.14 -2.28 7.32
N HIS A 399 14.09 -1.51 8.41
CA HIS A 399 13.70 -2.02 9.73
C HIS A 399 12.20 -1.79 10.01
N TYR A 400 11.34 -2.74 9.64
CA TYR A 400 9.89 -2.64 9.83
C TYR A 400 9.49 -2.49 11.30
N VAL A 401 9.98 -3.37 12.18
CA VAL A 401 9.73 -3.36 13.63
C VAL A 401 10.15 -2.03 14.26
N ARG A 402 11.30 -1.48 13.83
CA ARG A 402 11.80 -0.19 14.33
C ARG A 402 10.91 0.98 13.92
N ASN A 403 10.34 0.95 12.72
CA ASN A 403 9.45 2.00 12.21
C ASN A 403 8.08 2.00 12.91
N THR A 404 7.67 0.87 13.50
CA THR A 404 6.45 0.75 14.30
C THR A 404 6.72 0.72 15.81
N ARG A 405 7.97 0.92 16.24
CA ARG A 405 8.35 0.86 17.66
C ARG A 405 7.48 1.74 18.56
N PRO A 406 7.13 3.00 18.21
CA PRO A 406 6.20 3.78 19.02
C PRO A 406 4.85 3.06 19.20
N GLN A 407 4.26 2.53 18.14
CA GLN A 407 3.00 1.79 18.18
C GLN A 407 3.12 0.55 19.07
N LEU A 408 4.21 -0.21 18.94
CA LEU A 408 4.42 -1.42 19.74
C LEU A 408 4.40 -1.12 21.24
N HIS A 409 5.09 -0.06 21.68
CA HIS A 409 5.10 0.31 23.10
C HIS A 409 3.83 1.02 23.56
N TRP A 410 3.36 2.05 22.85
CA TRP A 410 2.22 2.85 23.27
C TRP A 410 0.88 2.11 23.18
N LEU A 411 0.79 1.03 22.39
CA LEU A 411 -0.42 0.20 22.33
C LEU A 411 -0.34 -1.04 23.23
N GLY A 412 0.76 -1.22 23.95
CA GLY A 412 1.02 -2.41 24.76
C GLY A 412 1.02 -3.69 23.92
N LEU A 413 1.62 -3.63 22.73
CA LEU A 413 1.79 -4.78 21.83
C LEU A 413 3.18 -5.42 21.98
N THR A 414 3.98 -4.94 22.93
CA THR A 414 5.20 -5.60 23.36
C THR A 414 5.39 -5.50 24.86
N GLU A 415 5.89 -6.58 25.47
CA GLU A 415 6.18 -6.66 26.91
C GLU A 415 7.58 -6.09 27.26
N GLY A 416 8.37 -5.65 26.27
CA GLY A 416 9.66 -4.98 26.50
C GLY A 416 10.71 -5.25 25.43
N ASN A 417 11.94 -4.81 25.69
CA ASN A 417 13.05 -4.87 24.71
C ASN A 417 13.43 -6.31 24.29
N GLY A 418 13.18 -7.32 25.13
CA GLY A 418 13.48 -8.72 24.80
C GLY A 418 12.64 -9.25 23.64
N GLN A 419 11.34 -8.95 23.62
CA GLN A 419 10.44 -9.34 22.53
C GLN A 419 10.75 -8.57 21.24
N LEU A 420 11.16 -7.30 21.34
CA LEU A 420 11.63 -6.56 20.16
C LEU A 420 12.83 -7.24 19.51
N LYS A 421 13.82 -7.67 20.30
CA LYS A 421 14.97 -8.41 19.77
C LYS A 421 14.55 -9.70 19.08
N GLN A 422 13.61 -10.46 19.65
CA GLN A 422 13.09 -11.67 19.02
C GLN A 422 12.40 -11.38 17.68
N LEU A 423 11.58 -10.31 17.60
CA LEU A 423 11.00 -9.85 16.34
C LEU A 423 12.07 -9.43 15.31
N GLU A 424 13.20 -8.90 15.78
CA GLU A 424 14.32 -8.57 14.91
C GLU A 424 15.05 -9.82 14.39
N ASP A 425 15.17 -10.86 15.21
CA ASP A 425 15.79 -12.15 14.85
C ASP A 425 14.90 -12.97 13.91
N ASP A 426 13.58 -12.92 14.10
CA ASP A 426 12.57 -13.60 13.27
C ASP A 426 12.33 -12.91 11.90
N ASN A 427 12.91 -11.72 11.70
CA ASN A 427 12.75 -10.96 10.46
C ASN A 427 13.39 -11.68 9.26
N PHE A 428 12.64 -11.76 8.16
CA PHE A 428 13.10 -12.38 6.92
C PHE A 428 14.37 -11.69 6.39
N GLY A 429 15.42 -12.48 6.18
CA GLY A 429 16.76 -12.04 5.79
C GLY A 429 17.58 -11.39 6.91
N CYS A 430 17.07 -11.26 8.13
CA CYS A 430 17.65 -10.59 9.30
C CYS A 430 17.94 -9.08 9.10
N PHE A 431 18.71 -8.49 10.02
CA PHE A 431 19.26 -7.14 9.86
C PHE A 431 20.76 -7.19 9.67
N TRP A 432 21.30 -6.30 8.84
CA TRP A 432 22.74 -6.26 8.61
C TRP A 432 23.54 -6.16 9.92
N GLN A 433 23.05 -5.42 10.91
CA GLN A 433 23.70 -5.25 12.21
C GLN A 433 23.88 -6.55 12.99
N THR A 434 23.04 -7.57 12.78
CA THR A 434 23.10 -8.84 13.51
C THR A 434 24.13 -9.80 12.91
N VAL A 435 24.44 -9.66 11.62
CA VAL A 435 25.34 -10.57 10.89
C VAL A 435 26.67 -9.94 10.43
N ARG A 436 26.81 -8.61 10.53
CA ARG A 436 27.99 -7.88 10.03
C ARG A 436 29.32 -8.20 10.69
N SER A 437 29.29 -8.74 11.91
CA SER A 437 30.48 -9.05 12.70
C SER A 437 30.74 -10.56 12.84
N GLY A 438 29.86 -11.39 12.29
CA GLY A 438 29.97 -12.85 12.37
C GLY A 438 30.93 -13.43 11.32
N PRO A 439 31.23 -14.74 11.39
CA PRO A 439 31.96 -15.44 10.34
C PRO A 439 31.19 -15.38 9.00
N PRO A 440 31.85 -15.69 7.87
CA PRO A 440 31.19 -15.81 6.58
C PRO A 440 29.97 -16.73 6.64
N ILE A 441 28.82 -16.26 6.15
CA ILE A 441 27.61 -17.06 5.97
C ILE A 441 27.61 -17.58 4.54
N GLU A 442 27.51 -18.89 4.40
CA GLU A 442 27.45 -19.58 3.10
C GLU A 442 26.01 -19.89 2.68
N LEU A 443 25.80 -20.10 1.38
CA LEU A 443 24.50 -20.53 0.86
C LEU A 443 24.21 -21.97 1.29
N SER A 444 22.99 -22.23 1.76
CA SER A 444 22.52 -23.57 2.16
C SER A 444 22.08 -24.44 0.98
N PHE A 445 22.35 -24.01 -0.25
CA PHE A 445 21.91 -24.62 -1.50
C PHE A 445 22.89 -24.33 -2.63
N ASP A 446 22.71 -25.03 -3.76
CA ASP A 446 23.59 -24.88 -4.91
C ASP A 446 23.09 -23.85 -5.93
N LEU A 447 23.84 -22.75 -6.03
CA LEU A 447 23.64 -21.71 -7.04
C LEU A 447 24.96 -20.95 -7.26
N PRO A 448 25.88 -21.49 -8.10
CA PRO A 448 27.24 -20.97 -8.25
C PRO A 448 27.31 -19.48 -8.61
N GLU A 449 26.45 -19.01 -9.52
CA GLU A 449 26.45 -17.61 -9.94
C GLU A 449 26.12 -16.64 -8.80
N LEU A 450 25.17 -17.00 -7.93
CA LEU A 450 24.87 -16.20 -6.74
C LEU A 450 26.06 -16.21 -5.76
N ARG A 451 26.74 -17.34 -5.64
CA ARG A 451 27.94 -17.49 -4.82
C ARG A 451 29.05 -16.53 -5.29
N ASP A 452 29.29 -16.46 -6.60
CA ASP A 452 30.23 -15.51 -7.21
C ASP A 452 29.86 -14.05 -6.93
N VAL A 453 28.57 -13.70 -7.02
CA VAL A 453 28.07 -12.35 -6.68
C VAL A 453 28.32 -12.03 -5.20
N LEU A 454 28.09 -12.98 -4.30
CA LEU A 454 28.33 -12.80 -2.87
C LEU A 454 29.82 -12.63 -2.57
N ASP A 455 30.70 -13.39 -3.23
CA ASP A 455 32.15 -13.24 -3.09
C ASP A 455 32.66 -11.90 -3.62
N ALA A 456 32.08 -11.43 -4.72
CA ALA A 456 32.34 -10.08 -5.23
C ALA A 456 31.92 -9.01 -4.23
N VAL A 457 30.76 -9.15 -3.57
CA VAL A 457 30.31 -8.25 -2.49
C VAL A 457 31.26 -8.33 -1.30
N ARG A 458 31.61 -9.53 -0.87
CA ARG A 458 32.48 -9.81 0.28
C ARG A 458 33.84 -9.12 0.15
N SER A 459 34.38 -9.09 -1.06
CA SER A 459 35.68 -8.50 -1.40
C SER A 459 35.67 -6.97 -1.53
N ARG A 460 34.51 -6.30 -1.42
CA ARG A 460 34.44 -4.82 -1.51
C ARG A 460 34.93 -4.16 -0.23
N HIS A 461 35.75 -3.12 -0.37
CA HIS A 461 36.15 -2.24 0.72
C HIS A 461 36.58 -2.96 2.03
N PRO A 462 37.46 -3.98 1.97
CA PRO A 462 37.89 -4.71 3.18
C PRO A 462 38.54 -3.80 4.23
N GLU A 463 39.14 -2.68 3.80
CA GLU A 463 39.73 -1.66 4.66
C GLU A 463 38.71 -1.01 5.62
N LYS A 464 37.41 -1.11 5.34
CA LYS A 464 36.33 -0.55 6.18
C LYS A 464 35.86 -1.49 7.30
N GLY A 465 36.53 -2.64 7.49
CA GLY A 465 36.20 -3.60 8.54
C GLY A 465 34.73 -4.06 8.47
N VAL A 466 33.99 -3.95 9.57
CA VAL A 466 32.56 -4.34 9.63
C VAL A 466 31.66 -3.57 8.65
N TYR A 467 32.08 -2.39 8.19
CA TYR A 467 31.35 -1.58 7.19
C TYR A 467 31.75 -1.91 5.74
N GLY A 468 32.77 -2.77 5.57
CA GLY A 468 33.17 -3.34 4.29
C GLY A 468 32.20 -4.42 3.80
N GLY A 469 32.61 -5.06 2.71
CA GLY A 469 31.82 -6.01 1.94
C GLY A 469 31.38 -7.27 2.71
N ALA A 470 32.22 -7.76 3.61
CA ALA A 470 32.00 -9.04 4.31
C ALA A 470 30.65 -9.08 5.05
N GLY A 471 30.34 -8.06 5.85
CA GLY A 471 29.08 -8.02 6.58
C GLY A 471 27.85 -7.88 5.67
N TRP A 472 28.00 -7.20 4.53
CA TRP A 472 26.93 -7.09 3.52
C TRP A 472 26.72 -8.38 2.74
N ALA A 473 27.79 -9.12 2.46
CA ALA A 473 27.70 -10.46 1.87
C ALA A 473 26.99 -11.43 2.84
N ASN A 474 27.30 -11.38 4.14
CA ASN A 474 26.58 -12.17 5.14
C ASN A 474 25.08 -11.87 5.17
N TYR A 475 24.72 -10.59 5.13
CA TYR A 475 23.32 -10.16 5.07
C TYR A 475 22.61 -10.69 3.81
N ALA A 476 23.26 -10.59 2.64
CA ALA A 476 22.72 -11.12 1.40
C ALA A 476 22.63 -12.66 1.39
N ALA A 477 23.64 -13.37 1.89
CA ALA A 477 23.61 -14.83 2.00
C ALA A 477 22.46 -15.31 2.92
N LYS A 478 22.28 -14.67 4.09
CA LYS A 478 21.15 -14.96 4.99
C LYS A 478 19.80 -14.73 4.32
N TYR A 479 19.67 -13.65 3.55
CA TYR A 479 18.47 -13.34 2.78
C TYR A 479 18.11 -14.45 1.80
N PHE A 480 19.06 -14.89 0.98
CA PHE A 480 18.81 -15.94 -0.01
C PHE A 480 18.60 -17.32 0.63
N ASN A 481 19.24 -17.61 1.77
CA ASN A 481 18.92 -18.81 2.56
C ASN A 481 17.48 -18.77 3.09
N ASP A 482 16.96 -17.61 3.48
CA ASP A 482 15.55 -17.47 3.85
C ASP A 482 14.61 -17.57 2.62
N CYS A 483 15.02 -17.08 1.44
CA CYS A 483 14.28 -17.33 0.18
C CYS A 483 14.17 -18.83 -0.11
N HIS A 484 15.24 -19.61 0.09
CA HIS A 484 15.19 -21.05 -0.06
C HIS A 484 14.18 -21.68 0.91
N ARG A 485 14.25 -21.34 2.21
CA ARG A 485 13.31 -21.85 3.22
C ARG A 485 11.87 -21.42 2.95
N PHE A 486 11.68 -20.21 2.42
CA PHE A 486 10.37 -19.72 1.98
C PHE A 486 9.76 -20.63 0.92
N PHE A 487 10.53 -21.03 -0.10
CA PHE A 487 10.02 -21.92 -1.14
C PHE A 487 9.86 -23.37 -0.68
N GLU A 488 10.64 -23.82 0.32
CA GLU A 488 10.44 -25.12 0.97
C GLU A 488 9.06 -25.20 1.65
N VAL A 489 8.72 -24.19 2.46
CA VAL A 489 7.39 -24.09 3.10
C VAL A 489 6.31 -23.93 2.03
N THR A 490 6.54 -23.06 1.04
CA THR A 490 5.55 -22.77 -0.02
C THR A 490 5.26 -24.01 -0.85
N ARG A 491 6.25 -24.85 -1.18
CA ARG A 491 6.04 -26.10 -1.92
C ARG A 491 5.09 -27.04 -1.19
N ARG A 492 5.21 -27.13 0.14
CA ARG A 492 4.35 -27.99 0.97
C ARG A 492 2.90 -27.54 0.98
N VAL A 493 2.64 -26.24 1.10
CA VAL A 493 1.30 -25.70 1.37
C VAL A 493 0.51 -25.39 0.10
N MET A 494 1.17 -25.14 -1.02
CA MET A 494 0.50 -24.88 -2.30
C MET A 494 -0.11 -26.16 -2.87
N LYS A 495 -1.33 -26.04 -3.44
CA LYS A 495 -1.93 -27.06 -4.29
C LYS A 495 -1.15 -27.18 -5.61
N ALA A 496 -1.29 -28.33 -6.26
CA ALA A 496 -0.82 -28.55 -7.63
C ALA A 496 -1.31 -27.41 -8.55
N ASP A 497 -0.41 -26.91 -9.40
CA ASP A 497 -0.65 -25.80 -10.35
C ASP A 497 -1.11 -24.47 -9.73
N GLY A 498 -1.05 -24.36 -8.39
CA GLY A 498 -1.37 -23.13 -7.66
C GLY A 498 -0.51 -21.94 -8.10
N LEU A 499 -1.12 -20.76 -8.11
CA LEU A 499 -0.43 -19.53 -8.54
C LEU A 499 0.39 -18.94 -7.40
N VAL A 500 1.64 -18.57 -7.66
CA VAL A 500 2.49 -17.83 -6.72
C VAL A 500 2.97 -16.57 -7.40
N VAL A 501 2.64 -15.40 -6.83
CA VAL A 501 3.09 -14.08 -7.29
C VAL A 501 3.88 -13.41 -6.17
N VAL A 502 5.18 -13.21 -6.40
CA VAL A 502 6.08 -12.54 -5.46
C VAL A 502 6.53 -11.21 -6.03
N VAL A 503 6.15 -10.11 -5.38
CA VAL A 503 6.59 -8.76 -5.75
C VAL A 503 7.90 -8.46 -5.05
N ILE A 504 8.98 -8.35 -5.83
CA ILE A 504 10.33 -8.08 -5.34
C ILE A 504 11.08 -7.19 -6.33
N GLY A 505 12.03 -6.39 -5.83
CA GLY A 505 12.87 -5.54 -6.67
C GLY A 505 14.33 -5.94 -6.61
N ASN A 506 15.09 -5.60 -7.65
CA ASN A 506 16.53 -5.75 -7.65
C ASN A 506 17.19 -4.82 -6.62
N ASN A 507 18.44 -5.11 -6.27
CA ASN A 507 19.16 -4.41 -5.21
C ASN A 507 20.55 -3.98 -5.66
N ILE A 508 21.08 -2.94 -5.02
CA ILE A 508 22.48 -2.56 -5.13
C ILE A 508 23.09 -2.59 -3.73
N VAL A 509 24.04 -3.49 -3.54
CA VAL A 509 24.76 -3.71 -2.27
C VAL A 509 26.24 -3.45 -2.51
N GLN A 510 26.84 -2.52 -1.75
CA GLN A 510 28.26 -2.14 -1.93
C GLN A 510 28.65 -1.77 -3.38
N GLY A 511 27.71 -1.18 -4.13
CA GLY A 511 27.92 -0.80 -5.53
C GLY A 511 27.80 -1.95 -6.53
N ILE A 512 27.52 -3.17 -6.07
CA ILE A 512 27.25 -4.33 -6.91
C ILE A 512 25.75 -4.49 -7.09
N HIS A 513 25.32 -4.64 -8.34
CA HIS A 513 23.95 -4.98 -8.69
C HIS A 513 23.68 -6.46 -8.38
N ILE A 514 22.61 -6.72 -7.65
CA ILE A 514 22.12 -8.05 -7.35
C ILE A 514 20.72 -8.16 -7.96
N GLU A 515 20.56 -9.08 -8.90
CA GLU A 515 19.28 -9.40 -9.56
C GLU A 515 18.41 -10.28 -8.64
N THR A 516 18.03 -9.71 -7.49
CA THR A 516 17.32 -10.43 -6.43
C THR A 516 16.05 -11.10 -6.93
N ASP A 517 15.34 -10.46 -7.86
CA ASP A 517 14.14 -11.00 -8.52
C ASP A 517 14.45 -12.25 -9.36
N ARG A 518 15.53 -12.24 -10.15
CA ARG A 518 15.97 -13.41 -10.93
C ARG A 518 16.44 -14.55 -10.01
N PHE A 519 17.31 -14.25 -9.05
CA PHE A 519 17.80 -15.28 -8.11
C PHE A 519 16.66 -15.86 -7.26
N LEU A 520 15.64 -15.07 -6.90
CA LEU A 520 14.45 -15.58 -6.24
C LEU A 520 13.69 -16.58 -7.12
N ALA A 521 13.55 -16.30 -8.43
CA ALA A 521 12.92 -17.23 -9.38
C ALA A 521 13.74 -18.53 -9.57
N GLU A 522 15.07 -18.43 -9.64
CA GLU A 522 15.95 -19.60 -9.72
C GLU A 522 15.88 -20.48 -8.47
N ILE A 523 15.89 -19.86 -7.29
CA ILE A 523 15.67 -20.56 -6.01
C ILE A 523 14.31 -21.25 -6.01
N ALA A 524 13.25 -20.60 -6.53
CA ALA A 524 11.95 -21.24 -6.67
C ALA A 524 12.02 -22.50 -7.57
N GLY A 525 12.79 -22.43 -8.66
CA GLY A 525 13.02 -23.55 -9.56
C GLY A 525 13.68 -24.76 -8.88
N LEU A 526 14.57 -24.54 -7.91
CA LEU A 526 15.16 -25.61 -7.09
C LEU A 526 14.10 -26.39 -6.28
N HIS A 527 12.96 -25.76 -5.99
CA HIS A 527 11.81 -26.37 -5.30
C HIS A 527 10.72 -26.86 -6.29
N GLY A 528 11.03 -26.87 -7.59
CA GLY A 528 10.17 -27.36 -8.66
C GLY A 528 9.14 -26.36 -9.18
N PHE A 529 9.16 -25.09 -8.71
CA PHE A 529 8.24 -24.08 -9.24
C PHE A 529 8.60 -23.72 -10.68
N ALA A 530 7.59 -23.65 -11.54
CA ALA A 530 7.77 -23.25 -12.94
C ALA A 530 7.59 -21.74 -13.07
N LEU A 531 8.64 -21.02 -13.46
CA LEU A 531 8.55 -19.61 -13.81
C LEU A 531 7.66 -19.42 -15.04
N GLN A 532 6.59 -18.65 -14.88
CA GLN A 532 5.71 -18.27 -15.98
C GLN A 532 6.24 -17.00 -16.64
N GLU A 533 6.39 -15.94 -15.85
CA GLU A 533 6.80 -14.62 -16.35
C GLU A 533 7.35 -13.74 -15.22
N MET A 534 8.21 -12.79 -15.57
CA MET A 534 8.72 -11.75 -14.67
C MET A 534 8.18 -10.38 -15.13
N HIS A 535 7.11 -9.93 -14.48
CA HIS A 535 6.41 -8.70 -14.87
C HIS A 535 7.07 -7.48 -14.24
N ARG A 536 7.65 -6.59 -15.05
CA ARG A 536 8.18 -5.31 -14.56
C ARG A 536 7.04 -4.35 -14.21
N VAL A 537 6.59 -4.41 -12.96
CA VAL A 537 5.46 -3.61 -12.43
C VAL A 537 5.84 -2.18 -12.07
N ARG A 538 7.14 -1.88 -11.89
CA ARG A 538 7.60 -0.52 -11.57
C ARG A 538 9.02 -0.20 -12.02
N LYS A 539 9.20 0.96 -12.67
CA LYS A 539 10.52 1.49 -13.09
C LYS A 539 11.18 2.45 -12.09
N LYS A 540 10.45 2.95 -11.08
CA LYS A 540 10.97 3.87 -10.05
C LYS A 540 10.39 3.56 -8.68
N ARG A 541 11.23 3.28 -7.68
CA ARG A 541 10.82 3.22 -6.27
C ARG A 541 10.27 4.57 -5.81
N THR A 542 9.10 4.58 -5.16
CA THR A 542 8.74 5.69 -4.26
C THR A 542 9.65 5.64 -3.04
N GLY A 543 10.65 6.52 -3.02
CA GLY A 543 11.66 6.57 -1.96
C GLY A 543 12.97 7.20 -2.45
N SER A 544 12.88 8.26 -3.26
CA SER A 544 14.01 8.92 -3.90
C SER A 544 15.09 9.45 -2.93
N SER A 545 14.87 9.38 -1.61
CA SER A 545 15.91 9.71 -0.62
C SER A 545 17.03 8.66 -0.51
N ILE A 546 16.89 7.47 -1.14
CA ILE A 546 17.95 6.44 -1.16
C ILE A 546 18.89 6.63 -2.36
N VAL A 547 18.47 7.38 -3.39
CA VAL A 547 19.22 7.58 -4.63
C VAL A 547 20.15 8.79 -4.51
N ASP A 548 19.73 9.85 -3.81
CA ASP A 548 20.49 11.10 -3.65
C ASP A 548 21.15 11.25 -2.26
N SER A 549 21.37 10.15 -1.52
CA SER A 549 22.26 10.23 -0.35
C SER A 549 23.69 10.44 -0.86
N SER A 550 24.34 11.50 -0.42
CA SER A 550 25.72 11.91 -0.72
C SER A 550 26.80 10.86 -0.44
N VAL A 551 26.42 9.64 -0.02
CA VAL A 551 27.30 8.47 0.20
C VAL A 551 27.56 7.68 -1.08
N ARG A 552 26.89 7.97 -2.21
CA ARG A 552 26.97 7.16 -3.44
C ARG A 552 27.28 7.93 -4.74
N ALA A 553 27.67 9.20 -4.65
CA ALA A 553 28.16 9.97 -5.79
C ALA A 553 29.67 9.72 -5.97
N GLY A 554 30.06 8.64 -6.64
CA GLY A 554 31.47 8.47 -7.01
C GLY A 554 31.91 7.16 -7.65
N VAL A 555 31.12 6.08 -7.59
CA VAL A 555 31.61 4.75 -8.04
C VAL A 555 30.53 3.94 -8.75
N MET A 556 30.06 4.39 -9.91
CA MET A 556 29.33 3.49 -10.82
C MET A 556 29.86 3.66 -12.25
N THR A 557 30.45 2.60 -12.79
CA THR A 557 30.89 2.49 -14.19
C THR A 557 29.74 2.23 -15.16
N GLN A 558 28.58 1.79 -14.68
CA GLN A 558 27.34 1.66 -15.45
C GLN A 558 26.12 2.07 -14.63
N ARG A 559 25.17 2.78 -15.24
CA ARG A 559 23.91 3.19 -14.62
C ARG A 559 23.01 1.96 -14.48
N VAL A 560 22.87 1.43 -13.27
CA VAL A 560 21.93 0.33 -12.97
C VAL A 560 20.59 0.92 -12.56
N GLU A 561 19.52 0.54 -13.26
CA GLU A 561 18.15 0.95 -12.93
C GLU A 561 17.58 0.04 -11.83
N LEU A 562 16.99 0.64 -10.79
CA LEU A 562 16.25 -0.11 -9.77
C LEU A 562 14.78 -0.24 -10.20
N HIS A 563 14.26 -1.45 -10.19
CA HIS A 563 12.90 -1.80 -10.60
C HIS A 563 12.22 -2.72 -9.58
N GLU A 564 10.89 -2.82 -9.66
CA GLU A 564 10.10 -3.86 -8.99
C GLU A 564 9.51 -4.79 -10.05
N THR A 565 9.54 -6.08 -9.72
CA THR A 565 9.11 -7.20 -10.57
C THR A 565 8.08 -8.02 -9.79
N ALA A 566 6.96 -8.35 -10.42
CA ALA A 566 6.09 -9.42 -9.95
C ALA A 566 6.53 -10.72 -10.63
N VAL A 567 7.16 -11.60 -9.86
CA VAL A 567 7.61 -12.92 -10.30
C VAL A 567 6.43 -13.87 -10.23
N GLU A 568 5.96 -14.32 -11.39
CA GLU A 568 4.83 -15.23 -11.52
C GLU A 568 5.31 -16.68 -11.68
N LEU A 569 4.90 -17.54 -10.76
CA LEU A 569 5.31 -18.94 -10.69
C LEU A 569 4.09 -19.85 -10.59
N ARG A 570 4.23 -21.10 -11.05
CA ARG A 570 3.27 -22.18 -10.83
C ARG A 570 3.86 -23.24 -9.91
N ALA A 571 3.07 -23.64 -8.91
CA ALA A 571 3.43 -24.75 -8.04
C ALA A 571 3.49 -26.06 -8.84
N PRO A 572 4.47 -26.94 -8.57
CA PRO A 572 4.57 -28.18 -9.31
C PRO A 572 3.35 -29.08 -9.09
N GLY A 573 2.92 -29.72 -10.17
CA GLY A 573 1.81 -30.68 -10.22
C GLY A 573 1.93 -31.86 -9.26
#